data_AF-A0A948Q819-F1
#
_entry.id   AF-A0A948Q819-F1
#
_cell.length_a   1.000
_cell.length_b   1.000
_cell.length_c   1.000
_cell.angle_alpha   90.00
_cell.angle_beta   90.00
_cell.angle_gamma   90.00
#
_symmetry.space_group_name_H-M   'P 1'
#
loop_
_entity.id
_entity.type
_entity.pdbx_description
1 polymer ?
#
loop_
_entity_poly.entity_id
_entity_poly.type
_entity_poly.pdbx_seq_one_letter_code
_entity_poly.pdbx_strand_id
1 'polypeptide(L)'
;MGTADIIPGISGGTIALITGIYERLIGSISGIDFKFVSYGLKGDFKKARENIKTIDFALFIPLVSGIGLAILLMSNLIHYLLENETAISYAFFFGTILASAVVVYKKEDEFAIKNILPVIIGFLIAFSIVGFTSLQIEHSLFNLFLSGIVGICAMILPGISGAAILLLLNQYEYMLFALKNVQLLEICVFSAGALIGILSFSRFVRFLLRKYKPFTMAFLIGLMLGALRLPYQEIMKTMVSVIPVLLIGFFGFAIVIVLETKFGK
;
A
#
# COMPACT_ATOMS: atom_id res chain seq x y z
N MET A 1 -4.23 6.61 -5.73
CA MET A 1 -3.84 5.98 -4.44
C MET A 1 -5.04 5.86 -3.53
N GLY A 2 -5.70 6.95 -3.10
CA GLY A 2 -6.83 6.87 -2.15
C GLY A 2 -7.95 5.90 -2.53
N THR A 3 -8.44 5.92 -3.77
CA THR A 3 -9.45 4.93 -4.23
C THR A 3 -9.00 3.49 -4.03
N ALA A 4 -7.72 3.19 -4.31
CA ALA A 4 -7.14 1.87 -4.16
C ALA A 4 -6.99 1.46 -2.69
N ASP A 5 -6.67 2.40 -1.81
CA ASP A 5 -6.50 2.16 -0.36
C ASP A 5 -7.83 1.91 0.38
N ILE A 6 -8.97 2.26 -0.22
CA ILE A 6 -10.30 1.92 0.32
C ILE A 6 -10.59 0.43 0.18
N ILE A 7 -9.97 -0.23 -0.80
CA ILE A 7 -10.28 -1.62 -1.14
C ILE A 7 -9.34 -2.56 -0.38
N PRO A 8 -9.87 -3.52 0.39
CA PRO A 8 -9.06 -4.55 1.01
C PRO A 8 -8.27 -5.36 -0.03
N GLY A 9 -6.95 -5.40 0.13
CA GLY A 9 -6.05 -6.19 -0.72
C GLY A 9 -5.44 -5.45 -1.92
N ILE A 10 -5.78 -4.18 -2.14
CA ILE A 10 -5.00 -3.31 -3.05
C ILE A 10 -4.27 -2.27 -2.21
N SER A 11 -3.02 -2.03 -2.58
CA SER A 11 -2.17 -1.03 -1.94
C SER A 11 -2.00 0.18 -2.86
N GLY A 12 -2.10 1.38 -2.30
CA GLY A 12 -1.69 2.62 -2.94
C GLY A 12 -0.23 2.57 -3.41
N GLY A 13 0.63 1.77 -2.78
CA GLY A 13 1.99 1.49 -3.23
C GLY A 13 2.05 0.91 -4.66
N THR A 14 1.08 0.06 -5.03
CA THR A 14 0.96 -0.47 -6.40
C THR A 14 0.68 0.66 -7.40
N ILE A 15 -0.25 1.55 -7.07
CA ILE A 15 -0.57 2.71 -7.92
C ILE A 15 0.62 3.67 -8.02
N ALA A 16 1.32 3.90 -6.92
CA ALA A 16 2.53 4.72 -6.90
C ALA A 16 3.61 4.17 -7.83
N LEU A 17 3.73 2.84 -7.92
CA LEU A 17 4.72 2.17 -8.75
C LEU A 17 4.40 2.29 -10.25
N ILE A 18 3.13 2.08 -10.63
CA ILE A 18 2.68 2.24 -12.02
C ILE A 18 2.87 3.68 -12.50
N THR A 19 2.47 4.65 -11.66
CA THR A 19 2.55 6.08 -11.97
C THR A 19 3.98 6.64 -11.86
N GLY A 20 4.96 5.81 -11.53
CA GLY A 20 6.37 6.20 -11.44
C GLY A 20 6.73 7.07 -10.23
N ILE A 21 5.78 7.39 -9.35
CA ILE A 21 6.04 8.23 -8.17
C ILE A 21 6.58 7.44 -6.98
N TYR A 22 6.63 6.10 -7.05
CA TYR A 22 7.01 5.25 -5.91
C TYR A 22 8.40 5.54 -5.35
N GLU A 23 9.44 5.57 -6.19
CA GLU A 23 10.80 5.87 -5.73
C GLU A 23 10.90 7.28 -5.11
N ARG A 24 10.20 8.26 -5.71
CA ARG A 24 10.10 9.62 -5.16
C ARG A 24 9.37 9.62 -3.81
N LEU A 25 8.27 8.89 -3.67
CA LEU A 25 7.51 8.77 -2.43
C LEU A 25 8.36 8.17 -1.30
N ILE A 26 9.01 7.03 -1.55
CA ILE A 26 9.92 6.40 -0.61
C ILE A 26 11.10 7.34 -0.28
N GLY A 27 11.66 8.01 -1.29
CA GLY A 27 12.71 9.01 -1.16
C GLY A 27 12.32 10.17 -0.25
N SER A 28 11.15 10.75 -0.49
CA SER A 28 10.61 11.89 0.25
C SER A 28 10.26 11.51 1.69
N ILE A 29 9.63 10.36 1.92
CA ILE A 29 9.32 9.86 3.29
C ILE A 29 10.61 9.60 4.07
N SER A 30 11.55 8.84 3.49
CA SER A 30 12.80 8.48 4.18
C SER A 30 13.69 9.68 4.49
N GLY A 31 13.56 10.76 3.71
CA GLY A 31 14.25 12.03 3.87
C GLY A 31 13.62 12.98 4.90
N ILE A 32 12.46 12.65 5.47
CA ILE A 32 11.86 13.44 6.55
C ILE A 32 12.77 13.35 7.78
N ASP A 33 13.24 14.52 8.22
CA ASP A 33 13.98 14.71 9.45
C ASP A 33 13.15 15.61 10.38
N PHE A 34 12.79 15.13 11.56
CA PHE A 34 11.97 15.87 12.54
C PHE A 34 12.78 16.88 13.38
N LYS A 35 14.03 17.17 13.00
CA LYS A 35 14.86 18.19 13.67
C LYS A 35 14.20 19.57 13.73
N PHE A 36 13.29 19.90 12.81
CA PHE A 36 12.53 21.16 12.89
C PHE A 36 11.79 21.32 14.23
N VAL A 37 11.30 20.22 14.83
CA VAL A 37 10.66 20.24 16.16
C VAL A 37 11.68 20.64 17.22
N SER A 38 12.86 20.02 17.20
CA SER A 38 13.94 20.34 18.14
C SER A 38 14.46 21.77 17.98
N TYR A 39 14.62 22.26 16.74
CA TYR A 39 15.03 23.63 16.46
C TYR A 39 13.98 24.64 16.91
N GLY A 40 12.70 24.37 16.68
CA GLY A 40 11.59 25.20 17.14
C GLY A 40 11.51 25.31 18.66
N LEU A 41 11.63 24.17 19.38
CA LEU A 41 11.68 24.16 20.84
C LEU A 41 12.88 24.91 21.42
N LYS A 42 13.99 25.00 20.68
CA LYS A 42 15.19 25.77 21.04
C LYS A 42 15.14 27.24 20.60
N GLY A 43 14.05 27.70 19.98
CA GLY A 43 13.89 29.07 19.48
C GLY A 43 14.64 29.38 18.17
N ASP A 44 15.28 28.40 17.53
CA ASP A 44 16.00 28.58 16.26
C ASP A 44 15.04 28.41 15.07
N PHE A 45 14.13 29.38 14.92
CA PHE A 45 13.12 29.38 13.86
C PHE A 45 13.73 29.39 12.45
N LYS A 46 14.95 29.89 12.29
CA LYS A 46 15.65 29.88 11.00
C LYS A 46 16.03 28.46 10.60
N LYS A 47 16.69 27.71 11.49
CA LYS A 47 17.01 26.29 11.22
C LYS A 47 15.77 25.41 11.12
N ALA A 48 14.74 25.69 11.92
CA ALA A 48 13.47 24.99 11.81
C ALA A 48 12.85 25.16 10.41
N ARG A 49 12.81 26.40 9.90
CA ARG A 49 12.30 26.71 8.55
C ARG A 49 13.14 26.07 7.45
N GLU A 50 14.46 26.10 7.57
CA GLU A 50 15.37 25.46 6.61
C GLU A 50 15.16 23.94 6.55
N ASN A 51 14.97 23.29 7.70
CA ASN A 51 14.67 21.86 7.76
C ASN A 51 13.29 21.52 7.18
N ILE A 52 12.26 22.34 7.44
CA ILE A 52 10.93 22.13 6.83
C ILE A 52 10.99 22.19 5.29
N LYS A 53 11.83 23.06 4.72
CA LYS A 53 12.01 23.17 3.25
C LYS A 53 12.57 21.90 2.60
N THR A 54 13.15 20.98 3.36
CA THR A 54 13.63 19.70 2.80
C THR A 54 12.50 18.68 2.60
N ILE A 55 11.30 18.95 3.10
CA ILE A 55 10.11 18.12 2.90
C ILE A 55 9.53 18.40 1.50
N ASP A 56 9.27 17.35 0.73
CA ASP A 56 8.69 17.42 -0.62
C ASP A 56 7.19 17.71 -0.56
N PHE A 57 6.82 18.93 -0.18
CA PHE A 57 5.41 19.37 -0.13
C PHE A 57 4.72 19.31 -1.49
N ALA A 58 5.47 19.46 -2.58
CA ALA A 58 4.95 19.33 -3.94
C ALA A 58 4.47 17.91 -4.26
N LEU A 59 4.99 16.89 -3.56
CA LEU A 59 4.47 15.54 -3.59
C LEU A 59 3.34 15.33 -2.57
N PHE A 60 3.60 15.69 -1.30
CA PHE A 60 2.69 15.32 -0.21
C PHE A 60 1.34 16.07 -0.25
N ILE A 61 1.31 17.35 -0.61
CA ILE A 61 0.06 18.13 -0.62
C ILE A 61 -0.92 17.56 -1.65
N PRO A 62 -0.56 17.38 -2.94
CA PRO A 62 -1.47 16.76 -3.91
C PRO A 62 -1.82 15.31 -3.56
N LEU A 63 -0.85 14.54 -3.02
CA LEU A 63 -1.07 13.15 -2.67
C LEU A 63 -2.09 12.99 -1.53
N VAL A 64 -1.88 13.68 -0.41
CA VAL A 64 -2.76 13.58 0.77
C VAL A 64 -4.13 14.17 0.47
N SER A 65 -4.19 15.32 -0.20
CA SER A 65 -5.48 15.91 -0.61
C SER A 65 -6.23 15.01 -1.59
N GLY A 66 -5.53 14.39 -2.56
CA GLY A 66 -6.12 13.43 -3.50
C GLY A 66 -6.60 12.16 -2.81
N ILE A 67 -5.85 11.64 -1.83
CA ILE A 67 -6.30 10.50 -1.00
C ILE A 67 -7.57 10.87 -0.23
N GLY A 68 -7.57 11.99 0.48
CA GLY A 68 -8.72 12.47 1.25
C GLY A 68 -9.96 12.69 0.37
N LEU A 69 -9.79 13.36 -0.77
CA LEU A 69 -10.87 13.59 -1.73
C LEU A 69 -11.41 12.27 -2.30
N ALA A 70 -10.54 11.33 -2.65
CA ALA A 70 -10.95 10.01 -3.14
C ALA A 70 -11.75 9.23 -2.09
N ILE A 71 -11.33 9.26 -0.82
CA ILE A 71 -12.08 8.64 0.27
C ILE A 71 -13.47 9.27 0.42
N LEU A 72 -13.56 10.60 0.43
CA LEU A 72 -14.84 11.29 0.56
C LEU A 72 -15.81 11.02 -0.60
N LEU A 73 -15.29 10.99 -1.83
CA LEU A 73 -16.12 10.83 -3.02
C LEU A 73 -16.44 9.36 -3.36
N MET A 74 -15.52 8.43 -3.11
CA MET A 74 -15.60 7.05 -3.59
C MET A 74 -15.91 6.01 -2.51
N SER A 75 -15.80 6.35 -1.21
CA SER A 75 -16.03 5.37 -0.13
C SER A 75 -17.39 4.69 -0.22
N ASN A 76 -18.48 5.46 -0.34
CA ASN A 76 -19.84 4.91 -0.44
C ASN A 76 -20.03 4.03 -1.68
N LEU A 77 -19.49 4.46 -2.83
CA LEU A 77 -19.58 3.70 -4.07
C LEU A 77 -18.84 2.37 -3.97
N ILE A 78 -17.61 2.40 -3.46
CA ILE A 78 -16.80 1.20 -3.30
C ILE A 78 -17.43 0.24 -2.29
N HIS A 79 -17.95 0.77 -1.17
CA HIS A 79 -18.65 -0.04 -0.18
C HIS A 79 -19.86 -0.74 -0.80
N TYR A 80 -20.70 0.00 -1.54
CA TYR A 80 -21.85 -0.56 -2.24
C TYR A 80 -21.44 -1.66 -3.24
N LEU A 81 -20.38 -1.42 -4.03
CA LEU A 81 -19.89 -2.41 -5.00
C LEU A 81 -19.30 -3.64 -4.34
N LEU A 82 -18.61 -3.51 -3.19
CA LEU A 82 -18.07 -4.66 -2.47
C LEU A 82 -19.16 -5.49 -1.79
N GLU A 83 -20.26 -4.88 -1.36
CA GLU A 83 -21.40 -5.59 -0.74
C GLU A 83 -22.33 -6.24 -1.76
N ASN A 84 -22.58 -5.58 -2.90
CA ASN A 84 -23.58 -6.03 -3.86
C ASN A 84 -22.98 -6.72 -5.09
N GLU A 85 -21.75 -6.37 -5.47
CA GLU A 85 -21.09 -6.80 -6.71
C GLU A 85 -19.64 -7.27 -6.43
N THR A 86 -19.47 -8.11 -5.40
CA THR A 86 -18.17 -8.52 -4.86
C THR A 86 -17.27 -9.13 -5.94
N ALA A 87 -17.77 -10.12 -6.70
CA ALA A 87 -16.99 -10.79 -7.74
C ALA A 87 -16.52 -9.82 -8.83
N ILE A 88 -17.39 -8.90 -9.25
CA ILE A 88 -17.07 -7.91 -10.29
C ILE A 88 -16.00 -6.94 -9.80
N SER A 89 -16.15 -6.46 -8.57
CA SER A 89 -15.19 -5.57 -7.92
C SER A 89 -13.79 -6.23 -7.84
N TYR A 90 -13.72 -7.44 -7.29
CA TYR A 90 -12.45 -8.17 -7.19
C TYR A 90 -11.88 -8.59 -8.55
N ALA A 91 -12.72 -8.81 -9.57
CA ALA A 91 -12.25 -9.04 -10.93
C ALA A 91 -11.52 -7.82 -11.50
N PHE A 92 -12.10 -6.63 -11.36
CA PHE A 92 -11.45 -5.38 -11.76
C PHE A 92 -10.09 -5.25 -11.09
N PHE A 93 -10.02 -5.50 -9.78
CA PHE A 93 -8.79 -5.41 -9.01
C PHE A 93 -7.75 -6.45 -9.39
N PHE A 94 -8.16 -7.70 -9.64
CA PHE A 94 -7.30 -8.74 -10.17
C PHE A 94 -6.60 -8.26 -11.46
N GLY A 95 -7.39 -7.72 -12.40
CA GLY A 95 -6.89 -7.15 -13.64
C GLY A 95 -5.87 -6.03 -13.41
N THR A 96 -6.19 -5.07 -12.54
CA THR A 96 -5.28 -3.96 -12.23
C THR A 96 -3.97 -4.42 -11.59
N ILE A 97 -4.00 -5.34 -10.61
CA ILE A 97 -2.80 -5.86 -9.95
C ILE A 97 -1.93 -6.64 -10.94
N LEU A 98 -2.55 -7.49 -11.76
CA LEU A 98 -1.84 -8.26 -12.78
C LEU A 98 -1.18 -7.35 -13.82
N ALA A 99 -1.89 -6.35 -14.34
CA ALA A 99 -1.32 -5.38 -15.26
C ALA A 99 -0.18 -4.60 -14.62
N SER A 100 -0.31 -4.24 -13.35
CA SER A 100 0.74 -3.54 -12.60
C SER A 100 2.02 -4.38 -12.54
N ALA A 101 1.89 -5.69 -12.27
CA ALA A 101 3.04 -6.60 -12.23
C ALA A 101 3.72 -6.71 -13.61
N VAL A 102 2.92 -6.78 -14.68
CA VAL A 102 3.42 -6.79 -16.07
C VAL A 102 4.14 -5.49 -16.44
N VAL A 103 3.57 -4.34 -16.06
CA VAL A 103 4.18 -3.02 -16.29
C VAL A 103 5.54 -2.92 -15.62
N VAL A 104 5.61 -3.31 -14.35
CA VAL A 104 6.86 -3.23 -13.57
C VAL A 104 7.90 -4.18 -14.14
N TYR A 105 7.51 -5.38 -14.53
CA TYR A 105 8.39 -6.33 -15.22
C TYR A 105 8.96 -5.75 -16.52
N LYS A 106 8.15 -5.09 -17.34
CA LYS A 106 8.59 -4.50 -18.62
C LYS A 106 9.52 -3.29 -18.46
N LYS A 107 9.48 -2.60 -17.32
CA LYS A 107 10.35 -1.45 -17.02
C LYS A 107 11.76 -1.85 -16.60
N GLU A 108 11.99 -3.12 -16.29
CA GLU A 108 13.31 -3.63 -15.96
C GLU A 108 14.00 -4.14 -17.24
N ASP A 109 15.04 -3.43 -17.69
CA ASP A 109 15.71 -3.65 -18.99
C ASP A 109 16.27 -5.08 -19.17
N GLU A 110 16.62 -5.78 -18.08
CA GLU A 110 17.08 -7.17 -18.14
C GLU A 110 16.61 -7.98 -16.92
N PHE A 111 15.53 -8.74 -17.07
CA PHE A 111 15.12 -9.72 -16.07
C PHE A 111 16.03 -10.95 -16.13
N ALA A 112 17.21 -10.83 -15.52
CA ALA A 112 18.14 -11.95 -15.44
C ALA A 112 17.55 -13.12 -14.62
N ILE A 113 17.90 -14.36 -14.99
CA ILE A 113 17.45 -15.60 -14.30
C ILE A 113 17.67 -15.53 -12.77
N LYS A 114 18.72 -14.84 -12.33
CA LYS A 114 19.04 -14.56 -10.91
C LYS A 114 17.93 -13.83 -10.14
N ASN A 115 17.02 -13.15 -10.84
CA ASN A 115 15.91 -12.40 -10.25
C ASN A 115 14.65 -13.26 -10.01
N ILE A 116 14.62 -14.51 -10.49
CA ILE A 116 13.48 -15.43 -10.27
C ILE A 116 13.32 -15.76 -8.79
N LEU A 117 14.43 -15.96 -8.06
CA LEU A 117 14.38 -16.30 -6.64
C LEU A 117 13.68 -15.21 -5.79
N PRO A 118 14.01 -13.91 -5.92
CA PRO A 118 13.23 -12.84 -5.31
C PRO A 118 11.74 -12.85 -5.63
N VAL A 119 11.35 -13.13 -6.89
CA VAL A 119 9.93 -13.23 -7.29
C VAL A 119 9.24 -14.34 -6.50
N ILE A 120 9.86 -15.53 -6.44
CA ILE A 120 9.29 -16.67 -5.74
C ILE A 120 9.13 -16.34 -4.25
N ILE A 121 10.15 -15.74 -3.63
CA ILE A 121 10.09 -15.38 -2.21
C ILE A 121 8.98 -14.34 -1.96
N GLY A 122 8.90 -13.29 -2.77
CA GLY A 122 7.83 -12.28 -2.67
C GLY A 122 6.44 -12.91 -2.86
N PHE A 123 6.29 -13.76 -3.87
CA PHE A 123 5.05 -14.49 -4.13
C PHE A 123 4.64 -15.32 -2.92
N LEU A 124 5.52 -16.15 -2.39
CA LEU A 124 5.22 -17.01 -1.25
C LEU A 124 4.86 -16.21 0.00
N ILE A 125 5.56 -15.10 0.27
CA ILE A 125 5.26 -14.22 1.41
C ILE A 125 3.85 -13.63 1.26
N ALA A 126 3.55 -12.95 0.17
CA ALA A 126 2.25 -12.32 -0.02
C ALA A 126 1.12 -13.36 -0.09
N PHE A 127 1.33 -14.46 -0.81
CA PHE A 127 0.36 -15.55 -0.92
C PHE A 127 0.05 -16.18 0.44
N SER A 128 1.06 -16.34 1.30
CA SER A 128 0.88 -16.90 2.65
C SER A 128 0.16 -15.92 3.57
N ILE A 129 0.61 -14.65 3.60
CA ILE A 129 -0.01 -13.58 4.40
C ILE A 129 -1.50 -13.47 4.10
N VAL A 130 -1.87 -13.39 2.81
CA VAL A 130 -3.26 -13.29 2.38
C VAL A 130 -4.06 -14.55 2.72
N GLY A 131 -3.40 -15.70 2.80
CA GLY A 131 -4.04 -16.98 3.07
C GLY A 131 -4.30 -17.32 4.52
N PHE A 132 -3.65 -16.63 5.46
CA PHE A 132 -3.84 -16.88 6.87
C PHE A 132 -5.20 -16.37 7.32
N THR A 133 -5.85 -17.14 8.19
CA THR A 133 -6.99 -16.67 8.97
C THR A 133 -6.54 -15.67 10.03
N SER A 134 -7.46 -14.84 10.51
CA SER A 134 -7.19 -13.87 11.58
C SER A 134 -6.51 -14.52 12.80
N LEU A 135 -5.37 -13.97 13.19
CA LEU A 135 -4.71 -14.25 14.45
C LEU A 135 -5.49 -13.55 15.57
N GLN A 136 -5.87 -14.30 16.60
CA GLN A 136 -6.59 -13.77 17.76
C GLN A 136 -5.63 -13.04 18.72
N ILE A 137 -4.99 -11.97 18.23
CA ILE A 137 -4.08 -11.15 19.03
C ILE A 137 -4.90 -10.21 19.91
N GLU A 138 -4.57 -10.18 21.20
CA GLU A 138 -5.20 -9.29 22.17
C GLU A 138 -4.95 -7.80 21.88
N HIS A 139 -5.91 -6.96 22.21
CA HIS A 139 -5.86 -5.50 21.98
C HIS A 139 -5.08 -4.74 23.07
N SER A 140 -3.85 -5.18 23.36
CA SER A 140 -2.96 -4.46 24.29
C SER A 140 -2.29 -3.26 23.61
N LEU A 141 -1.95 -2.22 24.37
CA LEU A 141 -1.23 -1.04 23.83
C LEU A 141 0.06 -1.43 23.08
N PHE A 142 0.78 -2.44 23.57
CA PHE A 142 1.98 -2.95 22.90
C PHE A 142 1.66 -3.58 21.54
N ASN A 143 0.61 -4.40 21.47
CA ASN A 143 0.17 -5.02 20.21
C ASN A 143 -0.36 -3.98 19.22
N LEU A 144 -1.05 -2.93 19.68
CA LEU A 144 -1.48 -1.81 18.85
C LEU A 144 -0.29 -1.05 18.27
N PHE A 145 0.73 -0.78 19.09
CA PHE A 145 1.97 -0.16 18.64
C PHE A 145 2.65 -0.99 17.54
N LEU A 146 2.83 -2.31 17.76
CA LEU A 146 3.41 -3.21 16.77
C LEU A 146 2.54 -3.31 15.50
N SER A 147 1.23 -3.33 15.65
CA SER A 147 0.29 -3.38 14.53
C SER A 147 0.35 -2.10 13.69
N GLY A 148 0.56 -0.95 14.31
CA GLY A 148 0.87 0.31 13.62
C GLY A 148 2.13 0.20 12.77
N ILE A 149 3.22 -0.38 13.33
CA ILE A 149 4.48 -0.61 12.60
C ILE A 149 4.25 -1.54 11.39
N VAL A 150 3.66 -2.71 11.60
CA VAL A 150 3.54 -3.71 10.52
C VAL A 150 2.51 -3.24 9.48
N GLY A 151 1.38 -2.69 9.92
CA GLY A 151 0.31 -2.21 9.04
C GLY A 151 0.78 -1.10 8.10
N ILE A 152 1.53 -0.12 8.59
CA ILE A 152 2.04 0.96 7.72
C ILE A 152 3.15 0.49 6.78
N CYS A 153 4.02 -0.43 7.23
CA CYS A 153 5.06 -1.01 6.39
C CYS A 153 4.44 -1.77 5.22
N ALA A 154 3.38 -2.54 5.50
CA ALA A 154 2.60 -3.22 4.49
C ALA A 154 1.95 -2.24 3.51
N MET A 155 1.32 -1.16 4.00
CA MET A 155 0.65 -0.17 3.15
C MET A 155 1.58 0.52 2.14
N ILE A 156 2.88 0.60 2.45
CA ILE A 156 3.88 1.17 1.54
C ILE A 156 4.29 0.14 0.47
N LEU A 157 4.35 -1.15 0.81
CA LEU A 157 4.73 -2.18 -0.15
C LEU A 157 3.63 -2.38 -1.20
N PRO A 158 3.97 -2.44 -2.50
CA PRO A 158 3.02 -2.83 -3.53
C PRO A 158 2.57 -4.29 -3.31
N GLY A 159 1.28 -4.53 -3.53
CA GLY A 159 0.67 -5.85 -3.39
C GLY A 159 0.23 -6.23 -1.97
N ILE A 160 0.72 -5.61 -0.89
CA ILE A 160 0.22 -5.90 0.47
C ILE A 160 -0.59 -4.71 0.98
N SER A 161 -1.85 -4.92 1.35
CA SER A 161 -2.69 -3.87 1.95
C SER A 161 -2.49 -3.81 3.46
N GLY A 162 -2.28 -2.61 4.01
CA GLY A 162 -2.18 -2.40 5.46
C GLY A 162 -3.45 -2.81 6.20
N ALA A 163 -4.63 -2.56 5.63
CA ALA A 163 -5.91 -2.98 6.19
C ALA A 163 -6.03 -4.52 6.27
N ALA A 164 -5.55 -5.24 5.25
CA ALA A 164 -5.54 -6.70 5.25
C ALA A 164 -4.63 -7.26 6.36
N ILE A 165 -3.47 -6.64 6.59
CA ILE A 165 -2.60 -7.00 7.73
C ILE A 165 -3.30 -6.74 9.06
N LEU A 166 -3.97 -5.60 9.22
CA LEU A 166 -4.67 -5.30 10.46
C LEU A 166 -5.86 -6.25 10.72
N LEU A 167 -6.56 -6.69 9.67
CA LEU A 167 -7.58 -7.73 9.77
C LEU A 167 -6.96 -9.06 10.19
N LEU A 168 -5.83 -9.44 9.58
CA LEU A 168 -5.08 -10.64 9.96
C LEU A 168 -4.60 -10.58 11.41
N LEU A 169 -4.21 -9.42 11.92
CA LEU A 169 -3.78 -9.24 13.31
C LEU A 169 -4.96 -9.05 14.28
N ASN A 170 -6.20 -9.14 13.81
CA ASN A 170 -7.41 -8.84 14.59
C ASN A 170 -7.36 -7.45 15.23
N GLN A 171 -6.76 -6.44 14.59
CA GLN A 171 -6.70 -5.06 15.11
C GLN A 171 -7.53 -4.06 14.30
N TYR A 172 -7.99 -4.44 13.10
CA TYR A 172 -8.72 -3.52 12.21
C TYR A 172 -10.01 -3.00 12.84
N GLU A 173 -10.92 -3.89 13.24
CA GLU A 173 -12.20 -3.52 13.86
C GLU A 173 -12.01 -2.76 15.18
N TYR A 174 -11.03 -3.18 16.00
CA TYR A 174 -10.70 -2.49 17.23
C TYR A 174 -10.22 -1.05 16.98
N MET A 175 -9.36 -0.83 15.98
CA MET A 175 -8.91 0.51 15.61
C MET A 175 -10.02 1.37 15.02
N LEU A 176 -10.95 0.79 14.25
CA LEU A 176 -12.15 1.51 13.80
C LEU A 176 -13.02 1.94 14.98
N PHE A 177 -13.23 1.06 15.95
CA PHE A 177 -13.94 1.38 17.19
C PHE A 177 -13.21 2.50 17.96
N ALA A 178 -11.89 2.42 18.12
CA ALA A 178 -11.08 3.42 18.80
C ALA A 178 -11.19 4.79 18.11
N LEU A 179 -11.13 4.83 16.79
CA LEU A 179 -11.30 6.06 16.00
C LEU A 179 -12.70 6.65 16.16
N LYS A 180 -13.75 5.84 16.06
CA LYS A 180 -15.15 6.28 16.18
C LYS A 180 -15.46 6.84 17.57
N ASN A 181 -14.89 6.24 18.61
CA ASN A 181 -15.10 6.66 20.01
C ASN A 181 -14.03 7.64 20.51
N VAL A 182 -13.13 8.10 19.62
CA VAL A 182 -12.05 9.06 19.94
C VAL A 182 -11.21 8.59 21.14
N GLN A 183 -10.84 7.30 21.13
CA GLN A 183 -9.95 6.69 22.11
C GLN A 183 -8.51 7.16 21.88
N LEU A 184 -8.20 8.35 22.41
CA LEU A 184 -6.97 9.07 22.11
C LEU A 184 -5.70 8.29 22.46
N LEU A 185 -5.70 7.50 23.54
CA LEU A 185 -4.53 6.75 23.98
C LEU A 185 -4.14 5.69 22.94
N GLU A 186 -5.10 4.87 22.53
CA GLU A 186 -4.99 3.81 21.54
C GLU A 186 -4.59 4.38 20.18
N ILE A 187 -5.26 5.45 19.74
CA ILE A 187 -4.95 6.15 18.49
C ILE A 187 -3.51 6.69 18.52
N CYS A 188 -3.09 7.34 19.60
CA CYS A 188 -1.73 7.88 19.73
C CYS A 188 -0.68 6.76 19.72
N VAL A 189 -0.91 5.67 20.44
CA VAL A 189 0.02 4.54 20.52
C VAL A 189 0.15 3.84 19.17
N PHE A 190 -0.96 3.56 18.49
CA PHE A 190 -0.96 3.01 17.14
C PHE A 190 -0.25 3.95 16.16
N SER A 191 -0.57 5.25 16.21
CA SER A 191 0.03 6.27 15.33
C SER A 191 1.53 6.43 15.57
N ALA A 192 1.99 6.34 16.81
CA ALA A 192 3.42 6.36 17.13
C ALA A 192 4.14 5.15 16.51
N GLY A 193 3.53 3.96 16.59
CA GLY A 193 4.02 2.77 15.90
C GLY A 193 4.08 2.97 14.39
N ALA A 194 3.00 3.48 13.79
CA ALA A 194 2.96 3.77 12.36
C ALA A 194 4.01 4.80 11.93
N LEU A 195 4.23 5.87 12.70
CA LEU A 195 5.27 6.87 12.40
C LEU A 195 6.69 6.28 12.45
N ILE A 196 6.98 5.46 13.46
CA ILE A 196 8.29 4.80 13.56
C ILE A 196 8.46 3.79 12.42
N GLY A 197 7.41 3.02 12.12
CA GLY A 197 7.39 2.05 11.03
C GLY A 197 7.67 2.69 9.67
N ILE A 198 6.90 3.70 9.27
CA ILE A 198 7.05 4.35 7.96
C ILE A 198 8.43 4.97 7.77
N LEU A 199 8.99 5.61 8.80
CA LEU A 199 10.30 6.27 8.70
C LEU A 199 11.46 5.26 8.64
N SER A 200 11.44 4.24 9.49
CA SER A 200 12.48 3.21 9.50
C SER A 200 12.42 2.34 8.25
N PHE A 201 11.23 1.90 7.87
CA PHE A 201 11.03 1.01 6.74
C PHE A 201 11.22 1.70 5.40
N SER A 202 10.77 2.95 5.22
CA SER A 202 11.06 3.70 3.99
C SER A 202 12.55 3.90 3.75
N ARG A 203 13.35 4.10 4.81
CA ARG A 203 14.83 4.16 4.71
C ARG A 203 15.41 2.81 4.26
N PHE A 204 14.90 1.71 4.81
CA PHE A 204 15.30 0.36 4.41
C PHE A 204 14.94 0.07 2.95
N VAL A 205 13.70 0.33 2.53
CA VAL A 205 13.25 0.16 1.14
C VAL A 205 14.05 1.07 0.20
N ARG A 206 14.32 2.33 0.57
CA ARG A 206 15.17 3.22 -0.22
C ARG A 206 16.58 2.65 -0.41
N PHE A 207 17.16 2.10 0.64
CA PHE A 207 18.47 1.47 0.57
C PHE A 207 18.46 0.29 -0.42
N LEU A 208 17.45 -0.57 -0.34
CA LEU A 208 17.28 -1.71 -1.26
C LEU A 208 17.08 -1.24 -2.70
N LEU A 209 16.21 -0.25 -2.94
CA LEU A 209 15.98 0.31 -4.28
C LEU A 209 17.22 0.98 -4.87
N ARG A 210 18.11 1.55 -4.06
CA ARG A 210 19.36 2.17 -4.57
C ARG A 210 20.48 1.16 -4.81
N LYS A 211 20.62 0.15 -3.96
CA LYS A 211 21.76 -0.78 -3.99
C LYS A 211 21.45 -2.11 -4.68
N TYR A 212 20.22 -2.57 -4.61
CA TYR A 212 19.75 -3.88 -5.10
C TYR A 212 18.48 -3.73 -5.94
N LYS A 213 18.41 -2.70 -6.80
CA LYS A 213 17.19 -2.35 -7.57
C LYS A 213 16.56 -3.55 -8.28
N PRO A 214 17.27 -4.34 -9.12
CA PRO A 214 16.64 -5.41 -9.89
C PRO A 214 16.06 -6.51 -8.99
N PHE A 215 16.76 -6.85 -7.90
CA PHE A 215 16.28 -7.82 -6.91
C PHE A 215 15.07 -7.31 -6.15
N THR A 216 15.07 -6.02 -5.79
CA THR A 216 13.96 -5.39 -5.06
C THR A 216 12.72 -5.34 -5.95
N MET A 217 12.86 -4.90 -7.20
CA MET A 217 11.74 -4.83 -8.14
C MET A 217 11.18 -6.22 -8.45
N ALA A 218 12.05 -7.22 -8.63
CA ALA A 218 11.64 -8.62 -8.76
C ALA A 218 10.86 -9.13 -7.53
N PHE A 219 11.32 -8.82 -6.32
CA PHE A 219 10.60 -9.14 -5.09
C PHE A 219 9.23 -8.47 -5.03
N LEU A 220 9.13 -7.19 -5.39
CA LEU A 220 7.87 -6.44 -5.42
C LEU A 220 6.88 -7.03 -6.46
N ILE A 221 7.36 -7.45 -7.64
CA ILE A 221 6.55 -8.18 -8.62
C ILE A 221 6.01 -9.48 -8.00
N GLY A 222 6.87 -10.22 -7.30
CA GLY A 222 6.47 -11.41 -6.54
C GLY A 222 5.34 -11.12 -5.56
N LEU A 223 5.50 -10.08 -4.72
CA LEU A 223 4.46 -9.66 -3.77
C LEU A 223 3.12 -9.38 -4.46
N MET A 224 3.15 -8.66 -5.59
CA MET A 224 1.94 -8.32 -6.36
C MET A 224 1.26 -9.56 -6.93
N LEU A 225 2.02 -10.52 -7.46
CA LEU A 225 1.48 -11.78 -7.96
C LEU A 225 0.92 -12.65 -6.83
N GLY A 226 1.58 -12.70 -5.67
CA GLY A 226 1.08 -13.44 -4.50
C GLY A 226 -0.21 -12.84 -3.94
N ALA A 227 -0.34 -11.52 -3.99
CA ALA A 227 -1.53 -10.79 -3.57
C ALA A 227 -2.78 -11.10 -4.39
N LEU A 228 -2.64 -11.57 -5.63
CA LEU A 228 -3.75 -11.99 -6.49
C LEU A 228 -4.59 -13.12 -5.87
N ARG A 229 -4.07 -13.81 -4.84
CA ARG A 229 -4.83 -14.81 -4.09
C ARG A 229 -6.14 -14.27 -3.54
N LEU A 230 -6.16 -13.06 -2.96
CA LEU A 230 -7.36 -12.49 -2.35
C LEU A 230 -8.47 -12.24 -3.39
N PRO A 231 -8.24 -11.44 -4.45
CA PRO A 231 -9.26 -11.22 -5.46
C PRO A 231 -9.69 -12.53 -6.11
N TYR A 232 -8.77 -13.46 -6.38
CA TYR A 232 -9.12 -14.77 -6.92
C TYR A 232 -10.09 -15.53 -6.02
N GLN A 233 -9.82 -15.61 -4.72
CA GLN A 233 -10.69 -16.31 -3.76
C GLN A 233 -12.08 -15.68 -3.68
N GLU A 234 -12.17 -14.34 -3.62
CA GLU A 234 -13.45 -13.65 -3.53
C GLU A 234 -14.28 -13.76 -4.81
N ILE A 235 -13.65 -13.71 -5.99
CA ILE A 235 -14.31 -13.99 -7.28
C ILE A 235 -14.87 -15.41 -7.26
N MET A 236 -14.07 -16.43 -6.92
CA MET A 236 -14.52 -17.83 -6.95
C MET A 236 -15.66 -18.11 -5.97
N LYS A 237 -15.72 -17.42 -4.84
CA LYS A 237 -16.80 -17.58 -3.85
C LYS A 237 -18.12 -16.94 -4.27
N THR A 238 -18.06 -15.79 -4.97
CA THR A 238 -19.24 -14.93 -5.17
C THR A 238 -19.69 -14.80 -6.63
N MET A 239 -18.91 -15.33 -7.59
CA MET A 239 -19.25 -15.20 -9.00
C MET A 239 -20.51 -16.00 -9.37
N VAL A 240 -21.41 -15.34 -10.11
CA VAL A 240 -22.58 -16.00 -10.72
C VAL A 240 -22.28 -16.43 -12.16
N SER A 241 -21.47 -15.64 -12.89
CA SER A 241 -21.11 -15.90 -14.29
C SER A 241 -19.66 -15.51 -14.56
N VAL A 242 -19.00 -16.29 -15.41
CA VAL A 242 -17.59 -16.12 -15.77
C VAL A 242 -17.39 -14.95 -16.76
N ILE A 243 -18.36 -14.70 -17.65
CA ILE A 243 -18.20 -13.71 -18.72
C ILE A 243 -18.04 -12.28 -18.16
N PRO A 244 -18.92 -11.78 -17.26
CA PRO A 244 -18.75 -10.44 -16.68
C PRO A 244 -17.44 -10.29 -15.91
N VAL A 245 -17.04 -11.32 -15.17
CA VAL A 245 -15.77 -11.37 -14.42
C VAL A 245 -14.58 -11.20 -15.36
N LEU A 246 -14.52 -11.96 -16.47
CA LEU A 246 -13.43 -11.84 -17.44
C LEU A 246 -13.41 -10.49 -18.13
N LEU A 247 -14.57 -9.96 -18.54
CA LEU A 247 -14.67 -8.65 -19.19
C LEU A 247 -14.19 -7.53 -18.27
N ILE A 248 -14.61 -7.53 -17.02
CA ILE A 248 -14.26 -6.49 -16.05
C ILE A 248 -12.80 -6.63 -15.58
N GLY A 249 -12.31 -7.87 -15.43
CA GLY A 249 -10.89 -8.11 -15.18
C GLY A 249 -10.01 -7.63 -16.34
N PHE A 250 -10.40 -7.90 -17.58
CA PHE A 250 -9.70 -7.37 -18.75
C PHE A 250 -9.76 -5.84 -18.82
N PHE A 251 -10.91 -5.25 -18.49
CA PHE A 251 -11.06 -3.80 -18.44
C PHE A 251 -10.12 -3.16 -17.40
N GLY A 252 -10.04 -3.72 -16.19
CA GLY A 252 -9.10 -3.28 -15.15
C GLY A 252 -7.65 -3.40 -15.61
N PHE A 253 -7.30 -4.50 -16.28
CA PHE A 253 -5.98 -4.68 -16.87
C PHE A 253 -5.67 -3.61 -17.93
N ALA A 254 -6.58 -3.41 -18.88
CA ALA A 254 -6.41 -2.46 -19.98
C ALA A 254 -6.26 -1.02 -19.51
N ILE A 255 -7.03 -0.59 -18.49
CA ILE A 255 -6.89 0.75 -17.90
C ILE A 255 -5.47 0.99 -17.43
N VAL A 256 -4.86 0.04 -16.72
CA VAL A 256 -3.50 0.20 -16.19
C VAL A 256 -2.48 0.34 -17.33
N ILE A 257 -2.61 -0.44 -18.40
CA ILE A 257 -1.73 -0.32 -19.57
C ILE A 257 -1.90 1.04 -20.27
N VAL A 258 -3.14 1.55 -20.39
CA VAL A 258 -3.40 2.88 -20.97
C VAL A 258 -2.83 3.99 -20.08
N LEU A 259 -2.96 3.86 -18.75
CA LEU A 259 -2.37 4.83 -17.81
C LEU A 259 -0.85 4.82 -17.89
N GLU A 260 -0.23 3.65 -17.99
CA GLU A 260 1.21 3.52 -18.12
C GLU A 260 1.74 4.14 -19.42
N THR A 261 1.10 3.87 -20.55
CA THR A 261 1.51 4.46 -21.83
C THR A 261 1.37 5.99 -21.86
N LYS A 262 0.40 6.56 -21.14
CA LYS A 262 0.19 8.02 -21.06
C LYS A 262 1.05 8.73 -20.02
N PHE A 263 1.26 8.13 -18.86
CA PHE A 263 1.87 8.78 -17.69
C PHE A 263 3.18 8.13 -17.22
N GLY A 264 3.58 7.00 -17.80
CA GLY A 264 4.75 6.22 -17.38
C GLY A 264 6.09 6.71 -17.92
N LYS A 265 6.14 7.91 -18.52
CA LYS A 265 7.35 8.59 -18.98
C LYS A 265 7.99 9.42 -17.86
#